data_AF-A0A239GCS2-F1
#
_entry.id   AF-A0A239GCS2-F1
#
_cell.length_a   1.000
_cell.length_b   1.000
_cell.length_c   1.000
_cell.angle_alpha   90.00
_cell.angle_beta   90.00
_cell.angle_gamma   90.00
#
_symmetry.space_group_name_H-M   'P 1'
#
loop_
_entity.id
_entity.type
_entity.pdbx_description
1 polymer ?
#
loop_
_entity_poly.entity_id
_entity_poly.type
_entity_poly.pdbx_seq_one_letter_code
_entity_poly.pdbx_strand_id
1 'polypeptide(L)'
;MTGADDLIGRVAARASAAAGTLPAPARAAQVEEAEAQLGFAIPPLPARLYTEVADGGFGPLGNELFPLAGQGRTVVSAYRAERGAPQASESPHWPEGVLPILDWGCGMYGAVDCLGTSGTVLVFEPNADTGDPADGWFVDEPGLADWLETWLAGGGWYRPDGYDDAELPEPAGWEEAVSRLTAPGAA
;
A
#
# COMPACT_ATOMS: atom_id res chain seq x y z
N MET A 1 22.68 13.98 -4.94
CA MET A 1 21.68 13.02 -4.42
C MET A 1 20.42 13.81 -4.15
N THR A 2 19.34 13.48 -4.85
CA THR A 2 18.03 14.01 -4.50
C THR A 2 17.56 13.34 -3.20
N GLY A 3 16.60 13.93 -2.47
CA GLY A 3 16.07 13.32 -1.25
C GLY A 3 15.51 11.91 -1.48
N ALA A 4 14.93 11.65 -2.66
CA ALA A 4 14.41 10.34 -3.03
C ALA A 4 15.50 9.28 -3.22
N ASP A 5 16.67 9.64 -3.76
CA ASP A 5 17.78 8.69 -3.94
C ASP A 5 18.36 8.23 -2.61
N ASP A 6 18.49 9.16 -1.65
CA ASP A 6 18.94 8.86 -0.30
C ASP A 6 17.94 7.93 0.42
N LEU A 7 16.65 8.24 0.33
CA LEU A 7 15.58 7.42 0.91
C LEU A 7 15.60 5.99 0.36
N ILE A 8 15.65 5.81 -0.96
CA ILE A 8 15.71 4.49 -1.58
C ILE A 8 16.95 3.70 -1.12
N GLY A 9 18.12 4.35 -1.05
CA GLY A 9 19.34 3.70 -0.57
C GLY A 9 19.23 3.22 0.89
N ARG A 10 18.63 4.02 1.77
CA ARG A 10 18.39 3.68 3.17
C ARG A 10 17.37 2.54 3.31
N VAL A 11 16.30 2.57 2.52
CA VAL A 11 15.30 1.49 2.43
C VAL A 11 15.96 0.19 1.99
N ALA A 12 16.76 0.20 0.93
CA ALA A 12 17.47 -0.99 0.44
C ALA A 12 18.41 -1.58 1.48
N ALA A 13 19.15 -0.73 2.21
CA ALA A 13 20.03 -1.17 3.29
C ALA A 13 19.24 -1.84 4.44
N ARG A 14 18.11 -1.25 4.85
CA ARG A 14 17.25 -1.83 5.89
C ARG A 14 16.60 -3.13 5.45
N ALA A 15 16.03 -3.17 4.23
CA ALA A 15 15.40 -4.35 3.66
C ALA A 15 16.40 -5.52 3.61
N SER A 16 17.62 -5.26 3.14
CA SER A 16 18.69 -6.27 3.07
C SER A 16 19.20 -6.74 4.44
N ALA A 17 19.13 -5.89 5.46
CA ALA A 17 19.51 -6.26 6.82
C ALA A 17 18.43 -7.07 7.55
N ALA A 18 17.15 -6.82 7.24
CA ALA A 18 16.01 -7.51 7.84
C ALA A 18 15.70 -8.85 7.16
N ALA A 19 15.82 -8.92 5.83
CA ALA A 19 15.57 -10.12 5.05
C ALA A 19 16.85 -10.94 4.83
N GLY A 20 16.74 -12.27 4.88
CA GLY A 20 17.87 -13.14 4.56
C GLY A 20 18.23 -13.12 3.07
N THR A 21 17.24 -13.00 2.18
CA THR A 21 17.42 -12.86 0.73
C THR A 21 16.21 -12.14 0.15
N LEU A 22 16.44 -10.99 -0.50
CA LEU A 22 15.39 -10.24 -1.19
C LEU A 22 15.12 -10.81 -2.58
N PRO A 23 13.86 -10.75 -3.08
CA PRO A 23 13.56 -10.97 -4.49
C PRO A 23 14.38 -10.05 -5.40
N ALA A 24 14.59 -10.48 -6.66
CA ALA A 24 15.19 -9.59 -7.65
C ALA A 24 14.27 -8.37 -7.88
N PRO A 25 14.83 -7.17 -8.08
CA PRO A 25 14.01 -6.01 -8.44
C PRO A 25 13.23 -6.21 -9.73
N ALA A 26 12.03 -5.62 -9.79
CA ALA A 26 11.19 -5.62 -10.97
C ALA A 26 11.87 -4.86 -12.12
N ARG A 27 11.64 -5.31 -13.36
CA ARG A 27 12.05 -4.56 -14.55
C ARG A 27 11.06 -3.44 -14.83
N ALA A 28 11.52 -2.36 -15.47
CA ALA A 28 10.63 -1.28 -15.93
C ALA A 28 9.44 -1.80 -16.77
N ALA A 29 9.67 -2.78 -17.64
CA ALA A 29 8.60 -3.41 -18.43
C ALA A 29 7.54 -4.14 -17.57
N GLN A 30 7.90 -4.64 -16.38
CA GLN A 30 6.93 -5.23 -15.45
C GLN A 30 6.08 -4.14 -14.77
N VAL A 31 6.64 -2.95 -14.55
CA VAL A 31 5.89 -1.78 -14.07
C VAL A 31 4.88 -1.34 -15.12
N GLU A 32 5.31 -1.16 -16.37
CA GLU A 32 4.42 -0.80 -17.47
C GLU A 32 3.29 -1.83 -17.66
N GLU A 33 3.60 -3.13 -17.56
CA GLU A 33 2.61 -4.20 -17.62
C GLU A 33 1.64 -4.18 -16.43
N ALA A 34 2.14 -3.88 -15.22
CA ALA A 34 1.29 -3.73 -14.04
C ALA A 34 0.36 -2.52 -14.18
N GLU A 35 0.85 -1.36 -14.59
CA GLU A 35 0.06 -0.15 -14.83
C GLU A 35 -1.03 -0.38 -15.88
N ALA A 36 -0.69 -1.04 -16.99
CA ALA A 36 -1.66 -1.41 -18.03
C ALA A 36 -2.76 -2.34 -17.48
N GLN A 37 -2.41 -3.22 -16.54
CA GLN A 37 -3.37 -4.13 -15.91
C GLN A 37 -4.22 -3.48 -14.82
N LEU A 38 -3.68 -2.46 -14.14
CA LEU A 38 -4.34 -1.69 -13.08
C LEU A 38 -5.27 -0.61 -13.65
N GLY A 39 -4.95 -0.07 -14.84
CA GLY A 39 -5.69 1.03 -15.47
C GLY A 39 -5.26 2.41 -14.98
N PHE A 40 -4.18 2.51 -14.20
CA PHE A 40 -3.61 3.77 -13.71
C PHE A 40 -2.09 3.64 -13.53
N ALA A 41 -1.39 4.77 -13.51
CA ALA A 41 0.05 4.82 -13.32
C ALA A 41 0.42 4.62 -11.84
N ILE A 42 1.51 3.90 -11.59
CA ILE A 42 2.09 3.77 -10.26
C ILE A 42 2.99 4.99 -10.02
N PRO A 43 2.82 5.73 -8.90
CA PRO A 43 3.64 6.90 -8.65
C PRO A 43 5.15 6.57 -8.63
N PRO A 44 6.03 7.55 -8.93
CA PRO A 44 7.46 7.29 -9.09
C PRO A 44 8.11 6.62 -7.87
N LEU A 45 7.77 7.01 -6.65
CA LEU A 45 8.39 6.46 -5.45
C LEU A 45 8.07 4.96 -5.23
N PRO A 46 6.79 4.51 -5.25
CA PRO A 46 6.49 3.08 -5.19
C PRO A 46 7.10 2.30 -6.37
N ALA A 47 7.08 2.84 -7.59
CA ALA A 47 7.74 2.18 -8.73
C ALA A 47 9.24 1.96 -8.47
N ARG A 48 9.94 2.97 -7.92
CA ARG A 48 11.35 2.87 -7.55
C ARG A 48 11.61 1.83 -6.45
N LEU A 49 10.71 1.66 -5.49
CA LEU A 49 10.82 0.57 -4.51
C LEU A 49 10.90 -0.79 -5.21
N TYR A 50 9.97 -1.06 -6.13
CA TYR A 50 9.95 -2.33 -6.85
C TYR A 50 11.16 -2.51 -7.78
N THR A 51 11.63 -1.46 -8.45
CA THR A 51 12.70 -1.56 -9.45
C THR A 51 14.12 -1.40 -8.92
N GLU A 52 14.31 -0.77 -7.76
CA GLU A 52 15.64 -0.49 -7.19
C GLU A 52 15.90 -1.24 -5.88
N VAL A 53 14.86 -1.64 -5.12
CA VAL A 53 15.01 -2.37 -3.86
C VAL A 53 14.79 -3.86 -4.08
N ALA A 54 13.55 -4.25 -4.35
CA ALA A 54 13.15 -5.64 -4.61
C ALA A 54 11.69 -5.69 -5.10
N ASP A 55 11.32 -6.73 -5.85
CA ASP A 55 9.93 -7.01 -6.23
C ASP A 55 9.12 -7.59 -5.05
N GLY A 56 8.92 -6.77 -4.02
CA GLY A 56 8.32 -7.17 -2.75
C GLY A 56 9.30 -7.85 -1.77
N GLY A 57 8.77 -8.53 -0.75
CA GLY A 57 9.57 -9.34 0.18
C GLY A 57 10.30 -8.55 1.29
N PHE A 58 9.93 -7.29 1.51
CA PHE A 58 10.40 -6.47 2.63
C PHE A 58 9.28 -5.60 3.16
N GLY A 59 9.36 -5.15 4.41
CA GLY A 59 8.34 -4.27 4.96
C GLY A 59 8.40 -4.15 6.49
N PRO A 60 7.41 -3.45 7.07
CA PRO A 60 7.28 -3.28 8.52
C PRO A 60 6.84 -4.56 9.23
N LEU A 61 7.38 -4.78 10.44
CA LEU A 61 6.97 -5.85 11.37
C LEU A 61 6.97 -7.28 10.84
N GLY A 62 7.82 -7.58 9.85
CA GLY A 62 7.84 -8.92 9.24
C GLY A 62 6.67 -9.17 8.30
N ASN A 63 5.83 -8.17 8.03
CA ASN A 63 4.98 -8.14 6.85
C ASN A 63 5.82 -7.69 5.66
N GLU A 64 5.45 -8.20 4.48
CA GLU A 64 6.19 -8.00 3.26
C GLU A 64 5.30 -7.30 2.24
N LEU A 65 5.89 -6.32 1.54
CA LEU A 65 5.26 -5.76 0.36
C LEU A 65 4.99 -6.88 -0.64
N PHE A 66 3.79 -6.88 -1.22
CA PHE A 66 3.45 -7.83 -2.26
C PHE A 66 4.33 -7.62 -3.49
N PRO A 67 4.70 -8.69 -4.21
CA PRO A 67 5.31 -8.55 -5.52
C PRO A 67 4.39 -7.79 -6.47
N LEU A 68 4.97 -7.14 -7.46
CA LEU A 68 4.25 -6.32 -8.43
C LEU A 68 3.35 -7.19 -9.32
N ALA A 69 3.91 -8.27 -9.88
CA ALA A 69 3.22 -9.20 -10.76
C ALA A 69 3.87 -10.59 -10.71
N GLY A 70 3.19 -11.61 -11.25
CA GLY A 70 3.69 -12.98 -11.26
C GLY A 70 2.70 -13.99 -10.68
N GLN A 71 3.22 -15.10 -10.16
CA GLN A 71 2.43 -16.18 -9.58
C GLN A 71 2.08 -15.88 -8.12
N GLY A 72 0.88 -16.25 -7.69
CA GLY A 72 0.41 -16.03 -6.31
C GLY A 72 -0.25 -14.67 -6.13
N ARG A 73 -0.16 -14.12 -4.91
CA ARG A 73 -0.76 -12.82 -4.56
C ARG A 73 0.24 -11.70 -4.83
N THR A 74 -0.16 -10.79 -5.71
CA THR A 74 0.61 -9.61 -6.15
C THR A 74 -0.23 -8.35 -5.94
N VAL A 75 0.37 -7.16 -6.07
CA VAL A 75 -0.41 -5.91 -6.01
C VAL A 75 -1.50 -5.88 -7.09
N VAL A 76 -1.20 -6.37 -8.30
CA VAL A 76 -2.15 -6.42 -9.42
C VAL A 76 -3.29 -7.40 -9.16
N SER A 77 -2.97 -8.63 -8.70
CA SER A 77 -4.00 -9.63 -8.44
C SER A 77 -4.87 -9.24 -7.24
N ALA A 78 -4.26 -8.67 -6.20
CA ALA A 78 -4.96 -8.19 -5.02
C ALA A 78 -5.90 -7.04 -5.39
N TYR A 79 -5.40 -6.01 -6.10
CA TYR A 79 -6.24 -4.89 -6.55
C TYR A 79 -7.45 -5.37 -7.37
N ARG A 80 -7.22 -6.29 -8.32
CA ARG A 80 -8.31 -6.84 -9.16
C ARG A 80 -9.29 -7.72 -8.40
N ALA A 81 -8.83 -8.45 -7.39
CA ALA A 81 -9.71 -9.23 -6.55
C ALA A 81 -10.61 -8.32 -5.70
N GLU A 82 -10.02 -7.28 -5.10
CA GLU A 82 -10.74 -6.35 -4.22
C GLU A 82 -11.64 -5.36 -4.99
N ARG A 83 -11.24 -4.88 -6.18
CA ARG A 83 -12.09 -4.08 -7.10
C ARG A 83 -13.00 -4.91 -8.00
N GLY A 84 -12.85 -6.22 -8.03
CA GLY A 84 -13.63 -7.11 -8.89
C GLY A 84 -15.12 -6.81 -8.76
N ALA A 85 -15.88 -7.06 -9.85
CA ALA A 85 -17.30 -6.75 -9.88
C ALA A 85 -17.98 -7.33 -8.62
N PRO A 86 -18.57 -6.49 -7.76
CA PRO A 86 -19.22 -6.99 -6.57
C PRO A 86 -20.34 -7.94 -6.99
N GLN A 87 -20.66 -8.91 -6.14
CA GLN A 87 -21.88 -9.70 -6.36
C GLN A 87 -23.06 -8.72 -6.45
N ALA A 88 -24.15 -9.09 -7.14
CA ALA A 88 -25.26 -8.17 -7.44
C ALA A 88 -25.90 -7.48 -6.21
N SER A 89 -25.57 -7.93 -5.00
CA SER A 89 -26.00 -7.40 -3.69
C SER A 89 -24.91 -6.67 -2.90
N GLU A 90 -23.68 -6.57 -3.40
CA GLU A 90 -22.54 -5.99 -2.68
C GLU A 90 -22.21 -4.60 -3.22
N SER A 91 -21.96 -3.66 -2.31
CA SER A 91 -21.37 -2.37 -2.68
C SER A 91 -19.87 -2.58 -2.93
N PRO A 92 -19.26 -1.85 -3.88
CA PRO A 92 -17.81 -1.86 -4.01
C PRO A 92 -17.16 -1.38 -2.70
N HIS A 93 -16.20 -2.12 -2.15
CA HIS A 93 -15.52 -1.80 -0.89
C HIS A 93 -14.07 -1.36 -1.05
N TRP A 94 -13.46 -1.65 -2.20
CA TRP A 94 -12.13 -1.17 -2.54
C TRP A 94 -12.23 0.10 -3.39
N PRO A 95 -11.45 1.16 -3.18
CA PRO A 95 -11.49 2.37 -3.99
C PRO A 95 -10.67 2.23 -5.30
N GLU A 96 -11.06 2.94 -6.36
CA GLU A 96 -10.24 3.01 -7.57
C GLU A 96 -8.85 3.59 -7.24
N GLY A 97 -7.80 3.18 -7.96
CA GLY A 97 -6.47 3.79 -7.88
C GLY A 97 -5.75 3.61 -6.55
N VAL A 98 -6.34 2.88 -5.61
CA VAL A 98 -5.73 2.55 -4.32
C VAL A 98 -5.05 1.19 -4.45
N LEU A 99 -3.72 1.19 -4.49
CA LEU A 99 -2.91 0.01 -4.72
C LEU A 99 -2.66 -0.73 -3.39
N PRO A 100 -3.17 -1.96 -3.18
CA PRO A 100 -2.80 -2.76 -2.01
C PRO A 100 -1.32 -3.12 -2.10
N ILE A 101 -0.56 -2.76 -1.07
CA ILE A 101 0.89 -3.00 -1.03
C ILE A 101 1.29 -4.06 -0.02
N LEU A 102 0.52 -4.27 1.05
CA LEU A 102 0.81 -5.26 2.09
C LEU A 102 -0.45 -5.73 2.82
N ASP A 103 -0.38 -6.92 3.41
CA ASP A 103 -1.39 -7.48 4.32
C ASP A 103 -0.96 -7.25 5.77
N TRP A 104 -1.84 -6.68 6.60
CA TRP A 104 -1.58 -6.55 8.04
C TRP A 104 -2.12 -7.73 8.86
N GLY A 105 -2.87 -8.64 8.23
CA GLY A 105 -3.65 -9.69 8.86
C GLY A 105 -5.11 -9.29 9.06
N CYS A 106 -5.95 -10.26 9.44
CA CYS A 106 -7.39 -10.03 9.74
C CYS A 106 -8.20 -9.35 8.61
N GLY A 107 -7.72 -9.41 7.36
CA GLY A 107 -8.34 -8.74 6.22
C GLY A 107 -7.98 -7.26 6.10
N MET A 108 -7.13 -6.74 6.98
CA MET A 108 -6.61 -5.38 6.89
C MET A 108 -5.49 -5.27 5.87
N TYR A 109 -5.41 -4.13 5.19
CA TYR A 109 -4.39 -3.87 4.20
C TYR A 109 -3.72 -2.53 4.41
N GLY A 110 -2.42 -2.48 4.11
CA GLY A 110 -1.76 -1.23 3.76
C GLY A 110 -1.86 -1.00 2.26
N ALA A 111 -2.23 0.22 1.87
CA ALA A 111 -2.43 0.59 0.47
C ALA A 111 -1.87 1.99 0.16
N VAL A 112 -1.68 2.29 -1.12
CA VAL A 112 -1.19 3.60 -1.58
C VAL A 112 -2.19 4.20 -2.56
N ASP A 113 -2.64 5.42 -2.30
CA ASP A 113 -3.37 6.21 -3.29
C ASP A 113 -2.44 6.63 -4.43
N CYS A 114 -2.64 6.02 -5.60
CA CYS A 114 -1.84 6.27 -6.80
C CYS A 114 -2.35 7.46 -7.63
N LEU A 115 -3.56 7.97 -7.36
CA LEU A 115 -4.08 9.14 -8.07
C LEU A 115 -3.74 10.45 -7.36
N GLY A 116 -3.47 10.40 -6.05
CA GLY A 116 -2.91 11.50 -5.29
C GLY A 116 -1.48 11.86 -5.70
N THR A 117 -1.08 13.11 -5.45
CA THR A 117 0.27 13.60 -5.83
C THR A 117 1.39 13.09 -4.92
N SER A 118 1.04 12.68 -3.70
CA SER A 118 2.01 12.36 -2.63
C SER A 118 2.14 10.86 -2.36
N GLY A 119 1.30 10.03 -2.98
CA GLY A 119 1.24 8.60 -2.67
C GLY A 119 0.81 8.36 -1.21
N THR A 120 -0.32 8.94 -0.80
CA THR A 120 -0.84 8.80 0.57
C THR A 120 -0.97 7.32 0.92
N VAL A 121 -0.44 6.96 2.10
CA VAL A 121 -0.51 5.58 2.60
C VAL A 121 -1.77 5.44 3.43
N LEU A 122 -2.56 4.43 3.09
CA LEU A 122 -3.88 4.17 3.65
C LEU A 122 -3.86 2.85 4.40
N VAL A 123 -4.69 2.76 5.44
CA VAL A 123 -5.08 1.51 6.07
C VAL A 123 -6.53 1.22 5.72
N PHE A 124 -6.79 0.01 5.24
CA PHE A 124 -8.14 -0.54 5.18
C PHE A 124 -8.37 -1.43 6.41
N GLU A 125 -9.39 -1.10 7.21
CA GLU A 125 -9.82 -1.88 8.37
C GLU A 125 -11.29 -2.30 8.18
N PRO A 126 -11.55 -3.54 7.70
CA PRO A 126 -12.90 -4.01 7.46
C PRO A 126 -13.70 -4.28 8.76
N ASN A 127 -13.05 -4.35 9.92
CA ASN A 127 -13.69 -4.72 11.18
C ASN A 127 -14.21 -3.53 11.99
N ALA A 128 -14.15 -2.30 11.45
CA ALA A 128 -14.54 -1.08 12.16
C ALA A 128 -16.05 -0.96 12.49
N ASP A 129 -16.89 -1.94 12.12
CA ASP A 129 -18.35 -2.01 12.35
C ASP A 129 -19.10 -0.71 11.99
N THR A 130 -18.84 -0.20 10.78
CA THR A 130 -19.28 1.15 10.35
C THR A 130 -20.54 1.15 9.50
N GLY A 131 -20.90 0.04 8.87
CA GLY A 131 -22.05 -0.07 7.96
C GLY A 131 -21.86 0.58 6.57
N ASP A 132 -20.89 1.50 6.41
CA ASP A 132 -20.46 2.06 5.12
C ASP A 132 -19.02 1.60 4.80
N PRO A 133 -18.76 0.98 3.63
CA PRO A 133 -17.40 0.61 3.20
C PRO A 133 -16.39 1.78 3.17
N ALA A 134 -16.85 3.02 2.99
CA ALA A 134 -15.97 4.19 2.98
C ALA A 134 -15.34 4.46 4.36
N ASP A 135 -16.06 4.15 5.44
CA ASP A 135 -15.60 4.40 6.81
C ASP A 135 -14.52 3.40 7.25
N GLY A 136 -14.25 2.35 6.47
CA GLY A 136 -13.14 1.42 6.69
C GLY A 136 -11.79 1.93 6.19
N TRP A 137 -11.73 3.13 5.60
CA TRP A 137 -10.52 3.70 5.01
C TRP A 137 -9.95 4.84 5.84
N PHE A 138 -8.70 4.68 6.26
CA PHE A 138 -7.98 5.63 7.11
C PHE A 138 -6.65 6.04 6.50
N VAL A 139 -6.18 7.23 6.83
CA VAL A 139 -4.84 7.72 6.48
C VAL A 139 -3.84 7.20 7.52
N ASP A 140 -2.86 6.41 7.06
CA ASP A 140 -1.67 6.04 7.87
C ASP A 140 -0.71 7.23 7.89
N GLU A 141 -0.30 7.66 6.69
CA GLU A 141 0.65 8.75 6.48
C GLU A 141 0.28 9.53 5.21
N PRO A 142 0.45 10.86 5.18
CA PRO A 142 0.05 11.71 4.06
C PRO A 142 0.83 11.42 2.78
N GLY A 143 2.00 10.75 2.88
CA GLY A 143 2.79 10.32 1.73
C GLY A 143 3.67 9.10 2.02
N LEU A 144 3.97 8.35 0.96
CA LEU A 144 4.78 7.14 1.05
C LEU A 144 6.20 7.42 1.56
N ALA A 145 6.76 8.60 1.28
CA ALA A 145 8.08 8.96 1.79
C ALA A 145 8.08 9.03 3.32
N ASP A 146 7.06 9.66 3.92
CA ASP A 146 6.93 9.79 5.37
C ASP A 146 6.72 8.42 6.01
N TRP A 147 5.88 7.57 5.40
CA TRP A 147 5.69 6.19 5.86
C TRP A 147 6.96 5.35 5.84
N LEU A 148 7.78 5.47 4.80
CA LEU A 148 9.09 4.82 4.73
C LEU A 148 10.06 5.35 5.78
N GLU A 149 10.06 6.66 6.04
CA GLU A 149 10.86 7.26 7.11
C GLU A 149 10.43 6.76 8.49
N THR A 150 9.12 6.67 8.75
CA THR A 150 8.54 6.06 9.96
C THR A 150 9.01 4.61 10.11
N TRP A 151 8.95 3.79 9.06
CA TRP A 151 9.49 2.43 9.10
C TRP A 151 11.01 2.38 9.33
N LEU A 152 11.79 3.26 8.67
CA LEU A 152 13.24 3.35 8.83
C LEU A 152 13.65 3.71 10.27
N ALA A 153 12.92 4.64 10.89
CA ALA A 153 13.07 5.00 12.31
C ALA A 153 12.65 3.86 13.25
N GLY A 154 12.01 2.82 12.73
CA GLY A 154 11.40 1.77 13.54
C GLY A 154 10.20 2.30 14.31
N GLY A 155 9.44 3.24 13.77
CA GLY A 155 8.15 3.68 14.27
C GLY A 155 6.98 2.97 13.59
N GLY A 156 5.79 3.52 13.79
CA GLY A 156 4.51 3.06 13.25
C GLY A 156 3.57 2.56 14.34
N TRP A 157 2.28 2.83 14.17
CA TRP A 157 1.20 2.43 15.09
C TRP A 157 1.14 0.91 15.30
N TYR A 158 1.59 0.15 14.30
CA TYR A 158 1.57 -1.31 14.29
C TYR A 158 2.51 -1.96 15.34
N ARG A 159 3.43 -1.21 15.96
CA ARG A 159 4.46 -1.78 16.85
C ARG A 159 3.90 -2.33 18.17
N PRO A 160 4.31 -3.54 18.60
CA PRO A 160 3.86 -4.14 19.86
C PRO A 160 4.30 -3.36 21.12
N ASP A 161 5.34 -2.53 21.01
CA ASP A 161 5.90 -1.73 22.11
C ASP A 161 5.76 -0.21 21.87
N GLY A 162 4.96 0.19 20.86
CA GLY A 162 5.05 1.51 20.26
C GLY A 162 4.38 2.64 21.05
N TYR A 163 3.21 2.38 21.64
CA TYR A 163 2.38 3.41 22.26
C TYR A 163 1.49 2.78 23.33
N ASP A 164 1.21 3.50 24.41
CA ASP A 164 0.04 3.20 25.25
C ASP A 164 -1.20 3.44 24.35
N ASP A 165 -2.08 2.45 24.20
CA ASP A 165 -3.30 2.54 23.37
C ASP A 165 -4.10 3.83 23.64
N ALA A 166 -3.96 4.39 24.85
CA ALA A 166 -4.61 5.64 25.26
C ALA A 166 -4.04 6.93 24.67
N GLU A 167 -2.86 6.92 24.05
CA GLU A 167 -2.18 8.12 23.50
C GLU A 167 -2.15 8.17 21.96
N LEU A 168 -2.61 7.12 21.27
CA LEU A 168 -2.71 7.16 19.82
C LEU A 168 -3.90 8.04 19.41
N PRO A 169 -3.69 9.10 18.62
CA PRO A 169 -4.80 9.84 18.04
C PRO A 169 -5.64 8.88 17.18
N GLU A 170 -6.96 9.05 17.21
CA GLU A 170 -7.85 8.28 16.34
C GLU A 170 -7.39 8.46 14.88
N PRO A 171 -7.26 7.36 14.12
CA PRO A 171 -6.82 7.44 12.74
C PRO A 171 -7.82 8.28 11.94
N ALA A 172 -7.30 9.23 11.16
CA ALA A 172 -8.14 10.10 10.36
C ALA A 172 -8.76 9.31 9.20
N GLY A 173 -10.08 9.41 9.03
CA GLY A 173 -10.77 8.84 7.87
C GLY A 173 -10.28 9.46 6.55
N TRP A 174 -10.29 8.68 5.49
CA TRP A 174 -9.88 9.14 4.16
C TRP A 174 -11.04 9.79 3.40
N GLU A 175 -11.01 11.12 3.27
CA GLU A 175 -12.13 11.92 2.74
C GLU A 175 -12.51 11.54 1.30
N GLU A 176 -11.56 11.07 0.49
CA GLU A 176 -11.81 10.70 -0.89
C GLU A 176 -12.50 9.33 -1.05
N ALA A 177 -12.54 8.49 0.00
CA ALA A 177 -13.01 7.09 -0.07
C ALA A 177 -14.35 6.95 -0.78
N VAL A 178 -15.37 7.72 -0.39
CA VAL A 178 -16.72 7.68 -0.98
C VAL A 178 -16.69 7.92 -2.50
N SER A 179 -15.95 8.94 -2.94
CA SER A 179 -15.86 9.30 -4.36
C SER A 179 -15.09 8.25 -5.17
N ARG A 180 -14.06 7.63 -4.56
CA ARG A 180 -13.19 6.64 -5.20
C ARG A 180 -13.82 5.25 -5.25
N LEU A 181 -14.73 4.94 -4.33
CA LEU A 181 -15.51 3.69 -4.33
C LEU A 181 -16.56 3.66 -5.44
N THR A 182 -17.22 4.80 -5.66
CA THR A 182 -18.33 4.96 -6.62
C THR A 182 -17.89 5.26 -8.06
N ALA A 183 -16.60 5.50 -8.29
CA ALA A 183 -16.06 5.71 -9.62
C ALA A 183 -16.24 4.45 -10.50
N PRO A 184 -16.77 4.60 -11.74
CA PRO A 184 -16.93 3.47 -12.65
C PRO A 184 -15.55 2.91 -13.01
N GLY A 185 -15.36 1.60 -12.85
CA GLY A 185 -14.11 0.94 -13.23
C GLY A 185 -13.78 1.20 -14.69
N ALA A 186 -12.54 1.59 -14.98
CA ALA A 186 -12.06 1.75 -16.35
C ALA A 186 -12.32 0.44 -17.13
N ALA A 187 -13.08 0.56 -18.23
CA ALA A 187 -13.50 -0.55 -19.08
C ALA A 187 -12.36 -1.12 -19.94
#